data_AF-A0A9I9EJL5-F1
#
_entry.id   AF-A0A9I9EJL5-F1
#
_cell.length_a   1.000
_cell.length_b   1.000
_cell.length_c   1.000
_cell.angle_alpha   90.00
_cell.angle_beta   90.00
_cell.angle_gamma   90.00
#
_symmetry.space_group_name_H-M   'P 1'
#
loop_
_entity.id
_entity.type
_entity.pdbx_description
1 polymer ?
#
loop_
_entity_poly.entity_id
_entity_poly.type
_entity_poly.pdbx_seq_one_letter_code
_entity_poly.pdbx_strand_id
1 'polypeptide(L)' 'MPKQRAKFTKAYGSIGDLLYTTINTSTLQALSHFWDPMLKCFMFNTFDLTPTIEEYQALISLPVD' A
#
# COMPACT_ATOMS: atom_id res chain seq x y z
N MET A 1 -8.09 -15.52 -19.06
CA MET A 1 -9.54 -15.29 -18.83
C MET A 1 -9.80 -13.83 -18.44
N PRO A 2 -10.04 -12.93 -19.39
CA PRO A 2 -10.24 -11.48 -19.13
C PRO A 2 -11.39 -11.17 -18.16
N LYS A 3 -12.45 -11.99 -18.19
CA LYS A 3 -13.65 -11.81 -17.35
C LYS A 3 -13.41 -12.00 -15.85
N GLN A 4 -12.50 -12.89 -15.46
CA GLN A 4 -12.16 -13.09 -14.04
C GLN A 4 -11.34 -11.93 -13.50
N ARG A 5 -10.39 -11.42 -14.31
CA ARG A 5 -9.60 -10.23 -13.95
C ARG A 5 -10.50 -9.00 -13.75
N ALA A 6 -11.44 -8.76 -14.66
CA ALA A 6 -12.38 -7.64 -14.52
C ALA A 6 -13.26 -7.74 -13.27
N LYS A 7 -13.78 -8.94 -12.94
CA LYS A 7 -14.55 -9.16 -11.70
C LYS A 7 -13.71 -8.93 -10.45
N PHE A 8 -12.46 -9.39 -10.46
CA PHE A 8 -11.53 -9.18 -9.35
C PHE A 8 -11.20 -7.70 -9.16
N THR A 9 -10.82 -7.00 -10.24
CA THR A 9 -10.52 -5.56 -10.20
C THR A 9 -11.71 -4.74 -9.74
N LYS A 10 -12.94 -5.12 -10.11
CA LYS A 10 -14.15 -4.45 -9.60
C LYS A 10 -14.31 -4.60 -8.08
N ALA A 11 -13.96 -5.74 -7.51
CA ALA A 11 -14.14 -6.02 -6.08
C ALA A 11 -12.98 -5.52 -5.21
N TYR A 12 -11.77 -5.49 -5.74
CA TYR A 12 -10.54 -5.25 -4.96
C TYR A 12 -9.62 -4.19 -5.56
N GLY A 13 -10.07 -3.46 -6.57
CA GLY A 13 -9.24 -2.49 -7.28
C GLY A 13 -8.02 -3.13 -7.94
N SER A 14 -6.94 -2.37 -8.05
CA SER A 14 -5.63 -2.78 -8.54
C SER A 14 -4.74 -3.42 -7.46
N ILE A 15 -5.30 -3.96 -6.36
CA ILE A 15 -4.47 -4.60 -5.31
C ILE A 15 -3.57 -5.71 -5.86
N GLY A 16 -4.01 -6.40 -6.92
CA GLY A 16 -3.21 -7.43 -7.59
C GLY A 16 -1.94 -6.88 -8.25
N ASP A 17 -1.93 -5.60 -8.63
CA ASP A 17 -0.78 -4.95 -9.24
C ASP A 17 0.33 -4.71 -8.21
N LEU A 18 -0.01 -4.58 -6.91
CA LEU A 18 0.97 -4.47 -5.82
C LEU A 18 1.91 -5.68 -5.73
N LEU A 19 1.44 -6.87 -6.12
CA LEU A 19 2.27 -8.09 -6.15
C LEU A 19 3.39 -8.02 -7.20
N TYR A 20 3.24 -7.15 -8.20
CA TYR A 20 4.21 -6.95 -9.28
C TYR A 20 4.95 -5.61 -9.15
N THR A 21 4.67 -4.82 -8.11
CA THR A 21 5.39 -3.58 -7.83
C THR A 21 6.84 -3.89 -7.54
N THR A 22 7.74 -3.24 -8.27
CA THR A 22 9.18 -3.37 -8.05
C THR A 22 9.53 -2.71 -6.72
N ILE A 23 10.15 -3.49 -5.84
CA ILE A 23 10.58 -3.00 -4.53
C ILE A 23 11.95 -2.33 -4.68
N ASN A 24 12.04 -1.05 -4.30
CA ASN A 24 13.32 -0.39 -4.15
C ASN A 24 13.94 -0.80 -2.79
N THR A 25 14.96 -1.64 -2.85
CA THR A 25 15.64 -2.18 -1.65
C THR A 25 16.33 -1.11 -0.83
N SER A 26 16.92 -0.10 -1.46
CA SER A 26 17.52 1.04 -0.77
C SER A 26 16.48 1.87 -0.01
N THR A 27 15.28 2.05 -0.58
CA THR A 27 14.16 2.70 0.10
C THR A 27 13.71 1.90 1.33
N LEU A 28 13.58 0.57 1.22
CA LEU A 28 13.23 -0.26 2.37
C LEU A 28 14.29 -0.21 3.48
N GLN A 29 15.58 -0.23 3.10
CA GLN A 29 16.68 -0.08 4.06
C GLN A 29 16.58 1.26 4.80
N ALA A 30 16.35 2.37 4.07
CA ALA A 30 16.16 3.67 4.68
C ALA A 30 14.95 3.70 5.64
N LEU A 31 13.81 3.14 5.21
CA LEU A 31 12.60 3.06 6.04
C LEU A 31 12.80 2.24 7.31
N SER A 32 13.63 1.19 7.28
CA SER A 32 13.89 0.35 8.45
C SER A 32 14.45 1.13 9.65
N HIS A 33 15.17 2.23 9.42
CA HIS A 33 15.69 3.10 10.47
C HIS A 33 14.59 3.92 11.20
N PHE A 34 13.41 4.00 10.60
CA PHE A 34 12.26 4.73 11.12
C PHE A 34 11.19 3.83 11.72
N TRP A 35 11.46 2.52 11.88
CA TRP A 35 10.49 1.60 12.49
C TRP A 35 10.27 1.89 13.98
N ASP A 36 9.02 2.15 14.36
CA ASP A 36 8.59 2.24 15.75
C ASP A 36 8.00 0.88 16.19
N PRO A 37 8.66 0.14 17.11
CA PRO A 37 8.18 -1.17 17.55
C PRO A 37 6.94 -1.11 18.44
N MET A 38 6.68 0.02 19.11
CA MET A 38 5.52 0.19 19.98
C MET A 38 4.25 0.42 19.16
N LEU A 39 4.33 1.33 18.17
CA LEU A 39 3.22 1.66 17.29
C LEU A 39 3.08 0.70 16.10
N LYS A 40 4.12 -0.07 15.81
CA LYS A 40 4.19 -1.02 14.69
C LYS A 40 4.02 -0.33 13.32
N CYS A 41 4.58 0.87 13.20
CA CYS A 41 4.57 1.67 11.98
C CYS A 41 5.93 2.34 11.74
N PHE A 42 6.13 2.90 10.56
CA PHE A 42 7.30 3.73 10.27
C PHE A 42 6.99 5.18 10.64
N MET A 43 7.81 5.79 11.48
CA MET A 43 7.64 7.15 12.00
C MET A 43 8.71 8.09 11.44
N PHE A 44 8.29 9.18 10.80
CA PHE A 44 9.17 10.25 10.34
C PHE A 44 8.90 11.54 11.13
N ASN A 45 9.74 11.80 12.13
CA ASN A 45 9.57 12.90 13.09
C ASN A 45 8.20 12.82 13.81
N THR A 46 7.25 13.69 13.45
CA THR A 46 5.91 13.77 14.05
C THR A 46 4.82 13.11 13.20
N PHE A 47 5.18 12.47 12.09
CA PHE A 47 4.24 11.84 11.16
C PHE A 47 4.49 10.35 11.09
N ASP A 48 3.44 9.54 11.13
CA ASP A 48 3.53 8.12 10.79
C ASP A 48 3.29 7.93 9.28
N LEU A 49 3.90 6.89 8.71
CA LEU A 49 3.77 6.53 7.30
C LEU A 49 2.69 5.47 7.08
N THR A 50 1.78 5.28 8.04
CA THR A 50 0.64 4.37 7.86
C THR A 50 -0.39 5.08 6.99
N PRO A 51 -0.72 4.56 5.80
CA PRO A 51 -1.73 5.20 4.98
C PRO A 51 -3.10 5.17 5.66
N THR A 52 -3.91 6.21 5.47
CA THR A 52 -5.32 6.19 5.88
C THR A 52 -6.14 5.24 5.00
N ILE A 53 -7.40 4.96 5.38
CA ILE A 53 -8.30 4.12 4.57
C ILE A 53 -8.47 4.72 3.17
N GLU A 54 -8.64 6.04 3.09
CA GLU A 54 -8.83 6.79 1.85
C GLU A 54 -7.58 6.73 0.97
N GLU A 55 -6.39 6.81 1.57
CA GLU A 55 -5.12 6.70 0.85
C GLU A 55 -4.90 5.28 0.31
N TYR A 56 -5.27 4.24 1.08
CA TYR A 56 -5.27 2.87 0.57
C TYR A 56 -6.22 2.72 -0.62
N GLN A 57 -7.46 3.22 -0.51
CA GLN A 57 -8.43 3.16 -1.60
C GLN A 57 -7.89 3.85 -2.86
N ALA A 58 -7.30 5.04 -2.71
CA ALA A 58 -6.68 5.76 -3.81
C ALA A 58 -5.52 4.96 -4.43
N LEU A 59 -4.63 4.41 -3.60
CA LEU A 59 -3.47 3.62 -4.04
C LEU A 59 -3.87 2.44 -4.93
N ILE A 60 -4.89 1.69 -4.52
CA ILE A 60 -5.38 0.53 -5.28
C ILE A 60 -6.56 0.87 -6.20
N SER A 61 -6.82 2.15 -6.48
CA SER A 61 -7.94 2.56 -7.34
C SER A 61 -9.27 1.86 -6.97
N LEU A 62 -9.48 1.61 -5.68
CA LEU A 62 -10.72 1.05 -5.18
C LEU A 62 -11.76 2.16 -5.20
N PRO A 63 -13.00 1.88 -5.66
CA PRO A 63 -14.08 2.85 -5.53
C PRO A 63 -14.22 3.27 -4.06
N VAL A 64 -14.14 4.58 -3.81
CA VAL A 64 -14.50 5.16 -2.52
C VAL A 64 -16.03 5.27 -2.53
N ASP A 65 -16.68 4.71 -1.52
CA ASP A 65 -18.15 4.79 -1.35
C ASP A 65 -18.62 6.24 -1.12
#